data_AF-A0A1A0JB75-F1
#
_entry.id   AF-A0A1A0JB75-F1
#
_cell.length_a   1.000
_cell.length_b   1.000
_cell.length_c   1.000
_cell.angle_alpha   90.00
_cell.angle_beta   90.00
_cell.angle_gamma   90.00
#
_symmetry.space_group_name_H-M   'P 1'
#
loop_
_entity.id
_entity.type
_entity.pdbx_description
1 polymer ?
#
loop_
_entity_poly.entity_id
_entity_poly.type
_entity_poly.pdbx_seq_one_letter_code
_entity_poly.pdbx_strand_id
1 'polypeptide(L)'
;MIVDRYAAVDLPRTTTAAGAALLLGLGGVHLYVLLREAGLPNYLRVGFGFLIACCVVAAALVCGSRTARAGWALGGLVCLAFLVVYVVSRLAGLPGLPEVRGWWDSAPGSVAGVCALTFLAVITAIVLGITVAHPRAQHWHD
;
A
#
# COMPACT_ATOMS: atom_id res chain seq x y z
N MET A 1 -6.87 25.06 -12.08
CA MET A 1 -5.43 25.08 -12.41
C MET A 1 -5.16 23.76 -13.11
N ILE A 2 -5.09 23.79 -14.44
CA ILE A 2 -4.89 22.60 -15.28
C ILE A 2 -3.39 22.37 -15.26
N VAL A 3 -2.93 21.30 -14.60
CA VAL A 3 -1.54 20.88 -14.69
C VAL A 3 -1.33 20.42 -16.13
N ASP A 4 -0.40 21.07 -16.82
CA ASP A 4 -0.20 20.96 -18.26
C ASP A 4 0.14 19.54 -18.73
N ARG A 5 -0.31 19.28 -19.94
CA ARG A 5 -0.36 18.04 -20.75
C ARG A 5 1.00 17.36 -21.03
N TYR A 6 2.07 17.69 -20.31
CA TYR A 6 3.45 17.27 -20.61
C TYR A 6 4.06 16.29 -19.61
N ALA A 7 3.38 15.98 -18.49
CA ALA A 7 3.86 15.03 -17.48
C ALA A 7 2.98 13.76 -17.37
N ALA A 8 2.15 13.49 -18.39
CA ALA A 8 1.33 12.28 -18.41
C ALA A 8 2.23 11.06 -18.66
N VAL A 9 2.35 10.17 -17.67
CA VAL A 9 2.96 8.85 -17.89
C VAL A 9 1.87 7.95 -18.46
N ASP A 10 1.99 7.68 -19.76
CA ASP A 10 0.93 7.09 -20.59
C ASP A 10 0.83 5.57 -20.46
N LEU A 11 1.24 5.02 -19.31
CA LEU A 11 1.35 3.58 -19.11
C LEU A 11 0.30 3.01 -18.11
N PRO A 12 -0.98 2.81 -18.51
CA PRO A 12 -2.05 2.33 -17.65
C PRO A 12 -1.86 0.92 -17.09
N ARG A 13 -1.29 -0.03 -17.85
CA ARG A 13 -0.99 -1.39 -17.39
C ARG A 13 0.20 -1.38 -16.45
N THR A 14 1.23 -0.60 -16.76
CA THR A 14 2.40 -0.46 -15.90
C THR A 14 2.04 0.17 -14.56
N THR A 15 1.19 1.20 -14.56
CA THR A 15 0.69 1.84 -13.32
C THR A 15 -0.15 0.87 -12.49
N THR A 16 -1.04 0.09 -13.11
CA THR A 16 -1.82 -0.96 -12.44
C THR A 16 -0.92 -2.05 -11.86
N ALA A 17 0.08 -2.52 -12.63
CA ALA A 17 1.04 -3.52 -12.18
C ALA A 17 1.90 -3.01 -11.02
N ALA A 18 2.36 -1.77 -11.08
CA ALA A 18 3.10 -1.12 -10.00
C ALA A 18 2.24 -1.00 -8.73
N GLY A 19 0.98 -0.56 -8.87
CA GLY A 19 0.02 -0.51 -7.76
C GLY A 19 -0.19 -1.88 -7.09
N ALA A 20 -0.42 -2.92 -7.89
CA ALA A 20 -0.55 -4.28 -7.38
C ALA A 20 0.74 -4.77 -6.70
N ALA A 21 1.91 -4.52 -7.31
CA ALA A 21 3.20 -4.90 -6.74
C ALA A 21 3.49 -4.21 -5.41
N LEU A 22 3.13 -2.93 -5.26
CA LEU A 22 3.30 -2.19 -4.00
C LEU A 22 2.41 -2.77 -2.88
N LEU A 23 1.16 -3.12 -3.19
CA LEU A 23 0.25 -3.76 -2.22
C LEU A 23 0.75 -5.15 -1.82
N LEU A 24 1.21 -5.95 -2.80
CA LEU A 24 1.80 -7.26 -2.53
C LEU A 24 3.12 -7.15 -1.77
N GLY A 25 3.92 -6.11 -2.01
CA GLY A 25 5.14 -5.81 -1.24
C GLY A 25 4.81 -5.50 0.22
N LEU A 26 3.81 -4.64 0.46
CA LEU A 26 3.33 -4.34 1.81
C LEU A 26 2.84 -5.60 2.54
N GLY A 27 1.99 -6.40 1.89
CA GLY A 27 1.53 -7.67 2.44
C GLY A 27 2.67 -8.68 2.66
N GLY A 28 3.61 -8.76 1.73
CA GLY A 28 4.76 -9.65 1.78
C GLY A 28 5.70 -9.36 2.95
N VAL A 29 5.95 -8.08 3.26
CA VAL A 29 6.72 -7.68 4.44
C VAL A 29 6.04 -8.15 5.73
N HIS A 30 4.72 -7.97 5.84
CA HIS A 30 3.99 -8.41 7.04
C HIS A 30 3.93 -9.94 7.15
N LEU A 31 3.83 -10.64 6.02
CA LEU A 31 3.94 -12.10 6.00
C LEU A 31 5.33 -12.56 6.45
N TYR A 32 6.40 -11.90 5.98
CA TYR A 32 7.75 -12.17 6.41
C TYR A 32 7.89 -12.02 7.94
N VAL A 33 7.42 -10.91 8.50
CA VAL A 33 7.46 -10.67 9.96
C VAL A 33 6.67 -11.75 10.69
N LEU A 34 5.46 -12.09 10.22
CA LEU A 34 4.61 -13.11 10.83
C LEU A 34 5.27 -14.50 10.87
N LEU A 35 6.05 -14.85 9.83
CA LEU A 35 6.74 -16.13 9.73
C LEU A 35 8.07 -16.18 10.49
N ARG A 36 8.73 -15.03 10.70
CA ARG A 36 10.05 -14.94 11.33
C ARG A 36 10.00 -14.66 12.83
N GLU A 37 8.99 -13.93 13.30
CA GLU A 37 8.91 -13.50 14.68
C GLU A 37 8.02 -14.42 15.52
N ALA A 38 8.65 -15.30 16.30
CA ALA A 38 7.95 -16.26 17.18
C ALA A 38 7.28 -15.60 18.40
N GLY A 39 7.69 -14.39 18.77
CA GLY A 39 7.23 -13.66 19.97
C GLY A 39 6.05 -12.72 19.75
N LEU A 40 5.42 -12.72 18.57
CA LEU A 40 4.34 -11.76 18.28
C LEU A 40 3.08 -12.02 19.13
N PRO A 41 2.57 -11.01 19.86
CA PRO A 41 1.27 -11.06 20.49
C PRO A 41 0.15 -11.48 19.51
N ASN A 42 -0.85 -12.23 19.99
CA ASN A 42 -1.95 -12.74 19.16
C ASN A 42 -2.67 -11.65 18.36
N TYR A 43 -2.90 -10.49 18.97
CA TYR A 43 -3.62 -9.40 18.30
C TYR A 43 -2.85 -8.86 17.08
N LEU A 44 -1.50 -8.86 17.12
CA LEU A 44 -0.69 -8.49 15.97
C LEU A 44 -0.69 -9.57 14.91
N ARG A 45 -0.68 -10.86 15.30
CA ARG A 45 -0.80 -11.95 14.33
C ARG A 45 -2.11 -11.86 13.53
N VAL A 46 -3.22 -11.62 14.22
CA VAL A 46 -4.53 -11.41 13.60
C VAL A 46 -4.54 -10.13 12.75
N GLY A 47 -4.00 -9.03 13.27
CA GLY A 47 -3.92 -7.76 12.56
C GLY A 47 -3.09 -7.86 11.27
N PHE A 48 -1.94 -8.54 11.31
CA PHE A 48 -1.11 -8.80 10.12
C PHE A 48 -1.82 -9.72 9.14
N GLY A 49 -2.46 -10.80 9.61
CA GLY A 49 -3.25 -11.67 8.74
C GLY A 49 -4.36 -10.92 8.00
N PHE A 50 -5.08 -10.05 8.71
CA PHE A 50 -6.11 -9.19 8.13
C PHE A 50 -5.52 -8.20 7.11
N LEU A 51 -4.43 -7.52 7.45
CA LEU A 51 -3.74 -6.59 6.56
C LEU A 51 -3.28 -7.27 5.27
N ILE A 52 -2.67 -8.46 5.38
CA ILE A 52 -2.21 -9.27 4.24
C ILE A 52 -3.40 -9.61 3.33
N ALA A 53 -4.51 -10.09 3.91
CA ALA A 53 -5.71 -10.42 3.16
C ALA A 53 -6.26 -9.19 2.41
N CYS A 54 -6.34 -8.03 3.07
CA CYS A 54 -6.76 -6.79 2.44
C CYS A 54 -5.82 -6.35 1.30
N CYS A 55 -4.50 -6.49 1.47
CA CYS A 55 -3.52 -6.19 0.42
C CYS A 55 -3.71 -7.09 -0.81
N VAL A 56 -3.87 -8.40 -0.60
CA VAL A 56 -4.09 -9.38 -1.69
C VAL A 56 -5.40 -9.10 -2.43
N VAL A 57 -6.48 -8.86 -1.68
CA VAL A 57 -7.79 -8.52 -2.26
C VAL A 57 -7.70 -7.19 -3.04
N ALA A 58 -7.10 -6.15 -2.47
CA ALA A 58 -6.92 -4.87 -3.15
C ALA A 58 -6.10 -5.03 -4.45
N ALA A 59 -4.99 -5.78 -4.41
CA ALA A 59 -4.16 -6.03 -5.58
C ALA A 59 -4.95 -6.76 -6.69
N ALA A 60 -5.73 -7.78 -6.34
CA ALA A 60 -6.60 -8.48 -7.29
C ALA A 60 -7.66 -7.56 -7.90
N LEU A 61 -8.29 -6.72 -7.07
CA LEU A 61 -9.33 -5.78 -7.52
C LEU A 61 -8.77 -4.70 -8.44
N VAL A 62 -7.56 -4.18 -8.19
CA VAL A 62 -6.88 -3.17 -9.03
C VAL A 62 -6.66 -3.68 -10.45
N CYS A 63 -6.41 -4.98 -10.62
CA CYS A 63 -6.23 -5.61 -11.93
C CYS A 63 -7.54 -5.84 -12.70
N GLY A 64 -8.70 -5.86 -12.03
CA GLY A 64 -9.98 -6.11 -12.69
C GLY A 64 -10.60 -4.84 -13.30
N SER A 65 -11.09 -4.94 -14.54
CA SER A 65 -11.64 -3.78 -15.27
C SER A 65 -12.81 -3.09 -14.54
N ARG A 66 -13.75 -3.87 -13.99
CA ARG A 66 -14.92 -3.34 -13.27
C ARG A 66 -14.62 -3.03 -11.80
N THR A 67 -13.59 -3.66 -11.24
CA THR A 67 -13.25 -3.60 -9.82
C THR A 67 -12.11 -2.62 -9.52
N ALA A 68 -11.42 -2.11 -10.54
CA ALA A 68 -10.22 -1.29 -10.37
C ALA A 68 -10.43 -0.14 -9.38
N ARG A 69 -11.54 0.60 -9.51
CA ARG A 69 -11.88 1.70 -8.60
C ARG A 69 -11.99 1.26 -7.15
N ALA A 70 -12.63 0.12 -6.90
CA ALA A 70 -12.75 -0.45 -5.55
C ALA A 70 -11.39 -0.93 -5.04
N GLY A 71 -10.56 -1.51 -5.90
CA GLY A 71 -9.20 -1.93 -5.56
C GLY A 71 -8.31 -0.76 -5.16
N TRP A 72 -8.31 0.34 -5.93
CA TRP A 72 -7.55 1.54 -5.59
C TRP A 72 -8.05 2.17 -4.28
N ALA A 73 -9.37 2.24 -4.07
CA ALA A 73 -9.94 2.75 -2.82
C ALA A 73 -9.56 1.90 -1.60
N LEU A 74 -9.70 0.56 -1.71
CA LEU A 74 -9.33 -0.37 -0.65
C LEU A 74 -7.83 -0.31 -0.36
N GLY A 75 -6.98 -0.33 -1.39
CA GLY A 75 -5.54 -0.19 -1.24
C GLY A 75 -5.17 1.11 -0.54
N GLY A 76 -5.80 2.23 -0.90
CA GLY A 76 -5.54 3.54 -0.29
C GLY A 76 -5.91 3.55 1.18
N LEU A 77 -7.09 2.99 1.52
CA LEU A 77 -7.54 2.84 2.91
C LEU A 77 -6.57 1.97 3.73
N VAL A 78 -6.12 0.85 3.16
CA VAL A 78 -5.18 -0.08 3.80
C VAL A 78 -3.84 0.58 4.06
N CYS A 79 -3.26 1.27 3.05
CA CYS A 79 -2.00 1.98 3.20
C CYS A 79 -2.10 3.10 4.24
N LEU A 80 -3.19 3.86 4.24
CA LEU A 80 -3.41 4.93 5.21
C LEU A 80 -3.56 4.37 6.63
N ALA A 81 -4.38 3.35 6.81
CA ALA A 81 -4.57 2.69 8.10
C ALA A 81 -3.25 2.11 8.63
N PHE A 82 -2.46 1.45 7.78
CA PHE A 82 -1.13 0.97 8.13
C PHE A 82 -0.23 2.12 8.60
N LEU A 83 -0.13 3.22 7.85
CA LEU A 83 0.74 4.35 8.22
C LEU A 83 0.33 4.99 9.54
N VAL A 84 -0.98 5.16 9.78
CA VAL A 84 -1.50 5.68 11.05
C VAL A 84 -1.12 4.75 12.20
N VAL A 85 -1.39 3.45 12.07
CA VAL A 85 -1.04 2.45 13.10
C VAL A 85 0.47 2.41 13.32
N TYR A 86 1.27 2.44 12.25
CA TYR A 86 2.73 2.46 12.32
C TYR A 86 3.23 3.67 13.10
N VAL A 87 2.81 4.89 12.73
CA VAL A 87 3.22 6.12 13.43
C VAL A 87 2.76 6.11 14.89
N VAL A 88 1.52 5.76 15.17
CA VAL A 88 1.00 5.67 16.55
C VAL A 88 1.79 4.65 17.36
N SER A 89 2.10 3.48 16.79
CA SER A 89 2.90 2.45 17.46
C SER A 89 4.30 2.94 17.83
N ARG A 90 4.91 3.79 16.98
CA ARG A 90 6.24 4.37 17.23
C ARG A 90 6.21 5.48 18.28
N LEU A 91 5.12 6.22 18.38
CA LEU A 91 4.97 7.32 19.34
C LEU A 91 4.53 6.85 20.73
N ALA A 92 3.55 5.94 20.80
CA ALA A 92 2.92 5.48 22.03
C ALA A 92 3.41 4.11 22.51
N GLY A 93 4.05 3.33 21.63
CA GLY A 93 4.36 1.91 21.88
C GLY A 93 3.16 1.00 21.59
N LEU A 94 3.36 -0.31 21.76
CA LEU A 94 2.32 -1.32 21.59
C LEU A 94 2.14 -2.13 22.87
N PRO A 95 0.91 -2.53 23.23
CA PRO A 95 0.69 -3.44 24.35
C PRO A 95 1.47 -4.74 24.16
N GLY A 96 2.31 -5.09 25.14
CA GLY A 96 3.17 -6.28 25.07
C GLY A 96 4.42 -6.13 24.19
N LEU A 97 4.67 -4.96 23.61
CA LEU A 97 5.90 -4.62 22.87
C LEU A 97 6.29 -3.15 23.11
N PRO A 98 6.67 -2.77 24.35
CA PRO A 98 7.04 -1.38 24.66
C PRO A 98 8.27 -0.88 23.88
N GLU A 99 9.18 -1.77 23.49
CA GLU A 99 10.40 -1.50 22.74
C GLU A 99 10.17 -0.98 21.31
N VAL A 100 8.95 -1.15 20.79
CA VAL A 100 8.51 -0.59 19.50
C VAL A 100 8.49 0.94 19.55
N ARG A 101 8.34 1.53 20.73
CA ARG A 101 8.31 2.98 20.92
C ARG A 101 9.68 3.59 20.62
N GLY A 102 9.72 4.56 19.72
CA GLY A 102 10.95 5.22 19.27
C GLY A 102 11.81 4.41 18.30
N TRP A 103 11.47 3.15 18.03
CA TRP A 103 12.25 2.29 17.14
C TRP A 103 11.93 2.52 15.66
N TRP A 104 12.33 3.66 15.14
CA TRP A 104 12.11 4.04 13.74
C TRP A 104 12.99 3.26 12.75
N ASP A 105 14.18 2.83 13.19
CA ASP A 105 15.19 2.16 12.36
C ASP A 105 14.92 0.66 12.12
N SER A 106 13.65 0.27 11.98
CA SER A 106 13.32 -1.12 11.64
C SER A 106 13.28 -1.31 10.12
N ALA A 107 14.12 -2.21 9.60
CA ALA A 107 14.16 -2.49 8.16
C ALA A 107 12.79 -2.95 7.60
N PRO A 108 12.06 -3.89 8.25
CA PRO A 108 10.71 -4.26 7.79
C PRO A 108 9.74 -3.08 7.82
N GLY A 109 9.79 -2.24 8.86
CA GLY A 109 8.93 -1.07 8.97
C GLY A 109 9.18 -0.04 7.87
N SER A 110 10.46 0.19 7.55
CA SER A 110 10.88 1.12 6.50
C SER A 110 10.43 0.65 5.11
N VAL A 111 10.62 -0.63 4.78
CA VAL A 111 10.17 -1.19 3.49
C VAL A 111 8.63 -1.12 3.38
N ALA A 112 7.91 -1.50 4.44
CA ALA A 112 6.45 -1.38 4.47
C ALA A 112 5.99 0.10 4.31
N GLY A 113 6.67 1.03 4.97
CA GLY A 113 6.46 2.47 4.85
C GLY A 113 6.65 2.96 3.41
N VAL A 114 7.74 2.58 2.76
CA VAL A 114 8.02 2.93 1.35
C VAL A 114 6.93 2.38 0.43
N CYS A 115 6.52 1.11 0.59
CA CYS A 115 5.43 0.53 -0.20
C CYS A 115 4.13 1.32 -0.04
N ALA A 116 3.73 1.63 1.20
CA ALA A 116 2.49 2.33 1.49
C ALA A 116 2.51 3.79 0.99
N LEU A 117 3.60 4.53 1.26
CA LEU A 117 3.75 5.92 0.81
C LEU A 117 3.80 6.02 -0.72
N THR A 118 4.54 5.12 -1.37
CA THR A 118 4.63 5.09 -2.84
C THR A 118 3.26 4.77 -3.46
N PHE A 119 2.50 3.84 -2.86
CA PHE A 119 1.16 3.53 -3.34
C PHE A 119 0.21 4.73 -3.23
N LEU A 120 0.26 5.47 -2.11
CA LEU A 120 -0.52 6.69 -1.94
C LEU A 120 -0.08 7.80 -2.91
N ALA A 121 1.22 7.90 -3.20
CA ALA A 121 1.73 8.80 -4.23
C ALA A 121 1.19 8.44 -5.62
N VAL A 122 1.13 7.15 -5.97
CA VAL A 122 0.53 6.66 -7.22
C VAL A 122 -0.96 7.01 -7.28
N ILE A 123 -1.73 6.78 -6.20
CA ILE A 123 -3.14 7.19 -6.14
C ILE A 123 -3.30 8.69 -6.37
N THR A 124 -2.45 9.49 -5.72
CA THR A 124 -2.50 10.94 -5.84
C THR A 124 -2.18 11.37 -7.28
N ALA A 125 -1.19 10.75 -7.91
CA ALA A 125 -0.85 11.00 -9.32
C ALA A 125 -2.01 10.66 -10.27
N ILE A 126 -2.74 9.56 -10.02
CA ILE A 126 -3.93 9.19 -10.79
C ILE A 126 -5.05 10.23 -10.60
N VAL A 127 -5.30 10.67 -9.38
CA VAL A 127 -6.34 11.67 -9.07
C VAL A 127 -6.02 13.03 -9.67
N LEU A 128 -4.75 13.42 -9.66
CA LEU A 128 -4.26 14.67 -10.27
C LEU A 128 -4.16 14.61 -11.80
N GLY A 129 -4.32 13.42 -12.41
CA GLY A 129 -4.21 13.22 -13.86
C GLY A 129 -2.76 13.23 -14.39
N ILE A 130 -1.78 13.03 -13.50
CA ILE A 130 -0.36 12.87 -13.88
C ILE A 130 -0.11 11.47 -14.45
N THR A 131 -0.86 10.47 -13.98
CA THR A 131 -0.79 9.10 -14.50
C THR A 131 -2.19 8.53 -14.68
N VAL A 132 -2.30 7.42 -15.41
CA VAL A 132 -3.58 6.73 -15.66
C VAL A 132 -3.44 5.27 -15.23
N ALA A 133 -4.54 4.66 -14.79
CA ALA A 133 -4.61 3.23 -14.47
C ALA A 133 -5.68 2.53 -15.32
N HIS A 134 -5.46 1.26 -15.63
CA HIS A 134 -6.43 0.43 -16.34
C HIS A 134 -7.78 0.38 -15.58
N PRO A 135 -8.96 0.48 -16.25
CA PRO A 135 -9.22 0.36 -17.69
C PRO A 135 -9.39 1.68 -18.46
N ARG A 136 -9.11 2.84 -17.87
CA ARG A 136 -9.24 4.11 -18.61
C ARG A 136 -8.06 4.24 -19.59
N ALA A 137 -8.31 3.97 -20.88
CA ALA A 137 -7.27 3.92 -21.91
C ALA A 137 -7.53 4.87 -23.10
N GLN A 138 -8.43 5.86 -22.97
CA GLN A 138 -8.76 6.73 -24.10
C GLN A 138 -7.56 7.60 -24.52
N HIS A 139 -6.92 7.23 -25.65
CA HIS A 139 -5.78 7.89 -26.31
C HIS A 139 -4.37 7.66 -25.69
N TRP A 140 -4.17 6.60 -24.90
CA TRP A 140 -2.89 6.37 -24.19
C TRP A 140 -2.31 4.97 -24.54
N HIS A 141 -0.99 4.85 -24.71
CA HIS A 141 -0.31 3.68 -25.27
C HIS A 141 0.42 2.83 -24.22
N ASP A 142 0.10 1.52 -24.19
CA ASP A 142 0.76 0.47 -23.39
C ASP A 142 0.66 -0.93 -24.03
#